data_AF-A0A4P5WRK2-F1
#
_entry.id   AF-A0A4P5WRK2-F1
#
_cell.length_a   1.000
_cell.length_b   1.000
_cell.length_c   1.000
_cell.angle_alpha   90.00
_cell.angle_beta   90.00
_cell.angle_gamma   90.00
#
_symmetry.space_group_name_H-M   'P 1'
#
loop_
_entity.id
_entity.type
_entity.pdbx_description
1 polymer ?
#
loop_
_entity_poly.entity_id
_entity_poly.type
_entity_poly.pdbx_seq_one_letter_code
_entity_poly.pdbx_strand_id
1 'polypeptide(L)'
;MLLLLAVAGISEAAVGRMPVDEPGASVADGIAWVTREVRAPRVSFHKFDSAAAKSQVSYHLYTPAAYERDRDRRFPVVYWLHGSGGGLTGIGQVARSFDAAIESGRTPPCLVVFVNGLVEGMYVDWKDGSVPLETIIVRELLPHVDATYRTLAVREGRALDGYSMGGYGAARLGFSYPELFRGVSIMGGGPLQAELVQAPRAGRLRAEEVLQRVYGGDQEYFRSVSPRRIAERHAEKLQSDLVIRQVCGDRDETFQVNLEFHEHLERLGIPHSWRVLAGVDHNPLATIEALGAENWSFYRAVFAGGKAEATEQRADFELTLQVGQQQRRAVVVNAPVDGSKRPAVLVLHGGMGSAAVMRANSGFDRVAREQGFMVVYAEGTAFAGDERRAWNTGHLLRRQVRDADDIAYFDALIDRLTQAHGADAERIYMTGGSNGGMMTFVYGVARAERLAAIAPVVAAMFTFEQEPAVPLPILLINGGRDGEVPMAGGMSRNVLVSRAQQTPFRPHAETVQFWVRENRSEPTGKVVQSGTVTTTVYAATEGGAVTEVVVDSDGGHGWPGSRARRAENAPISAFSGAERVWEFFRDKRRAVGVLF
;
A
#
# COMPACT_ATOMS: atom_id res chain seq x y z
N MET A 1 -59.90 31.44 -0.19
CA MET A 1 -59.37 32.81 0.01
C MET A 1 -58.31 32.75 1.10
N LEU A 2 -57.07 33.21 0.98
CA LEU A 2 -56.20 33.56 -0.13
C LEU A 2 -54.78 33.65 0.50
N LEU A 3 -53.76 33.29 -0.28
CA LEU A 3 -52.31 33.46 -0.02
C LEU A 3 -51.92 34.76 0.71
N LEU A 4 -50.78 34.76 1.42
CA LEU A 4 -49.60 35.53 0.97
C LEU A 4 -48.30 35.17 1.73
N LEU A 5 -47.28 34.89 0.91
CA LEU A 5 -45.85 34.78 1.18
C LEU A 5 -45.25 36.12 1.63
N ALA A 6 -44.21 36.06 2.46
CA ALA A 6 -43.17 37.10 2.50
C ALA A 6 -41.79 36.46 2.74
N VAL A 7 -40.90 36.69 1.78
CA VAL A 7 -39.47 36.36 1.77
C VAL A 7 -38.70 37.60 2.22
N ALA A 8 -37.75 37.45 3.15
CA ALA A 8 -36.62 38.35 3.42
C ALA A 8 -35.75 37.68 4.50
N GLY A 9 -34.43 37.61 4.48
CA GLY A 9 -33.36 38.00 3.57
C GLY A 9 -32.08 37.55 4.29
N ILE A 10 -31.19 36.82 3.59
CA ILE A 10 -29.93 36.35 4.17
C ILE A 10 -28.94 37.51 4.12
N SER A 11 -28.58 38.06 5.28
CA SER A 11 -27.51 39.04 5.44
C SER A 11 -26.16 38.32 5.39
N GLU A 12 -25.30 38.75 4.47
CA GLU A 12 -23.87 38.45 4.46
C GLU A 12 -23.26 38.82 5.82
N ALA A 13 -22.73 37.83 6.53
CA ALA A 13 -21.93 38.05 7.72
C ALA A 13 -20.48 38.29 7.28
N ALA A 14 -19.98 39.48 7.61
CA ALA A 14 -18.64 39.96 7.32
C ALA A 14 -17.55 38.97 7.77
N VAL A 15 -16.64 38.66 6.84
CA VAL A 15 -15.38 37.95 7.08
C VAL A 15 -14.47 38.85 7.92
N GLY A 16 -14.44 38.61 9.23
CA GLY A 16 -13.57 39.34 10.16
C GLY A 16 -12.10 38.95 10.00
N ARG A 17 -11.25 39.92 9.65
CA ARG A 17 -9.78 39.83 9.80
C ARG A 17 -9.44 39.65 11.29
N MET A 18 -8.63 38.65 11.62
CA MET A 18 -8.12 38.45 12.97
C MET A 18 -6.96 39.39 13.31
N PRO A 19 -6.83 39.84 14.57
CA PRO A 19 -5.82 40.80 15.01
C PRO A 19 -4.43 40.16 15.14
N VAL A 20 -3.42 41.00 14.99
CA VAL A 20 -1.99 40.68 15.16
C VAL A 20 -1.69 40.61 16.66
N ASP A 21 -1.10 39.50 17.14
CA ASP A 21 -0.73 39.32 18.56
C ASP A 21 0.38 40.32 18.97
N GLU A 22 0.18 41.06 20.07
CA GLU A 22 1.21 41.86 20.76
C GLU A 22 2.13 40.98 21.62
N PRO A 23 3.42 41.35 21.79
CA PRO A 23 4.42 40.50 22.45
C PRO A 23 4.34 40.56 23.98
N GLY A 24 4.18 39.38 24.61
CA GLY A 24 4.31 39.20 26.05
C GLY A 24 4.86 37.83 26.41
N ALA A 25 6.19 37.69 26.40
CA ALA A 25 6.93 36.61 27.06
C ALA A 25 8.32 37.12 27.47
N SER A 26 8.80 36.69 28.64
CA SER A 26 10.07 37.07 29.29
C SER A 26 11.24 37.22 28.30
N VAL A 27 11.65 38.46 28.07
CA VAL A 27 12.73 38.86 27.16
C VAL A 27 14.03 38.95 27.95
N ALA A 28 14.69 37.82 28.18
CA ALA A 28 16.13 37.86 28.40
C ALA A 28 16.78 37.83 27.01
N ASP A 29 17.55 38.86 26.67
CA ASP A 29 18.32 39.02 25.42
C ASP A 29 17.57 39.26 24.10
N GLY A 30 16.28 39.63 24.13
CA GLY A 30 15.55 40.05 22.93
C GLY A 30 14.89 38.93 22.10
N ILE A 31 15.21 37.66 22.38
CA ILE A 31 14.67 36.49 21.67
C ILE A 31 13.75 35.67 22.59
N ALA A 32 12.50 35.47 22.15
CA ALA A 32 11.49 34.73 22.91
C ALA A 32 11.65 33.19 22.73
N TRP A 33 12.67 32.62 23.38
CA TRP A 33 12.93 31.16 23.37
C TRP A 33 11.84 30.33 24.07
N VAL A 34 11.08 30.96 24.97
CA VAL A 34 9.94 30.36 25.67
C VAL A 34 8.65 31.04 25.22
N THR A 35 7.78 30.29 24.56
CA THR A 35 6.45 30.72 24.13
C THR A 35 5.44 30.67 25.28
N ARG A 36 4.24 31.24 25.08
CA ARG A 36 3.11 31.03 25.98
C ARG A 36 2.61 29.57 25.91
N GLU A 37 2.17 29.04 27.04
CA GLU A 37 1.47 27.77 27.11
C GLU A 37 0.18 27.82 26.27
N VAL A 38 -0.09 26.76 25.51
CA VAL A 38 -1.34 26.58 24.77
C VAL A 38 -2.05 25.38 25.38
N ARG A 39 -3.30 25.58 25.82
CA ARG A 39 -4.14 24.54 26.39
C ARG A 39 -5.09 24.00 25.33
N ALA A 40 -4.94 22.72 25.01
CA ALA A 40 -5.84 21.99 24.13
C ALA A 40 -5.86 20.50 24.55
N PRO A 41 -6.92 19.74 24.20
CA PRO A 41 -6.98 18.31 24.49
C PRO A 41 -5.72 17.59 24.00
N ARG A 42 -5.13 16.76 24.87
CA ARG A 42 -3.92 15.97 24.60
C ARG A 42 -2.67 16.77 24.20
N VAL A 43 -2.69 18.09 24.35
CA VAL A 43 -1.53 18.97 24.13
C VAL A 43 -0.92 19.36 25.47
N SER A 44 0.39 19.26 25.56
CA SER A 44 1.19 19.60 26.73
C SER A 44 2.30 20.60 26.35
N PHE A 45 2.71 21.43 27.30
CA PHE A 45 3.74 22.45 27.12
C PHE A 45 4.99 22.07 27.90
N HIS A 46 6.14 22.13 27.23
CA HIS A 46 7.41 21.66 27.77
C HIS A 46 8.52 22.65 27.51
N LYS A 47 9.59 22.52 28.28
CA LYS A 47 10.83 23.28 28.14
C LYS A 47 12.01 22.34 28.30
N PHE A 48 13.10 22.64 27.62
CA PHE A 48 14.38 21.98 27.83
C PHE A 48 15.49 23.02 27.88
N ASP A 49 16.57 22.71 28.60
CA ASP A 49 17.75 23.57 28.66
C ASP A 49 18.54 23.43 27.36
N SER A 50 18.71 24.54 26.64
CA SER A 50 19.45 24.60 25.38
C SER A 50 20.82 25.23 25.63
N ALA A 51 21.88 24.49 25.31
CA ALA A 51 23.24 25.00 25.42
C ALA A 51 23.50 26.05 24.33
N ALA A 52 22.98 25.82 23.12
CA ALA A 52 23.08 26.74 22.00
C ALA A 52 22.37 28.08 22.27
N ALA A 53 21.15 28.06 22.83
CA ALA A 53 20.40 29.27 23.19
C ALA A 53 20.88 29.92 24.49
N LYS A 54 21.66 29.20 25.31
CA LYS A 54 22.01 29.58 26.69
C LYS A 54 20.78 29.91 27.54
N SER A 55 19.67 29.24 27.26
CA SER A 55 18.36 29.51 27.84
C SER A 55 17.48 28.27 27.75
N GLN A 56 16.30 28.33 28.37
CA GLN A 56 15.27 27.32 28.14
C GLN A 56 14.58 27.56 26.80
N VAL A 57 14.36 26.49 26.04
CA VAL A 57 13.59 26.53 24.79
C VAL A 57 12.31 25.74 24.98
N SER A 58 11.18 26.34 24.61
CA SER A 58 9.88 25.68 24.72
C SER A 58 9.46 24.91 23.47
N TYR A 59 8.65 23.88 23.65
CA TYR A 59 7.86 23.24 22.58
C TYR A 59 6.51 22.79 23.15
N HIS A 60 5.54 22.56 22.26
CA HIS A 60 4.31 21.87 22.65
C HIS A 60 4.30 20.47 22.06
N LEU A 61 3.67 19.54 22.77
CA LEU A 61 3.60 18.14 22.39
C LEU A 61 2.16 17.67 22.43
N TYR A 62 1.69 17.15 21.31
CA TYR A 62 0.49 16.31 21.24
C TYR A 62 0.86 14.84 21.39
N THR A 63 0.14 14.11 22.25
CA THR A 63 0.23 12.66 22.42
C THR A 63 -1.11 11.97 22.16
N PRO A 64 -1.18 10.91 21.34
CA PRO A 64 -2.44 10.23 21.03
C PRO A 64 -2.97 9.43 22.24
N ALA A 65 -4.25 9.04 22.21
CA ALA A 65 -4.86 8.17 23.24
C ALA A 65 -4.07 6.89 23.50
N ALA A 66 -3.54 6.30 22.44
CA ALA A 66 -2.69 5.11 22.52
C ALA A 66 -1.42 5.32 23.36
N TYR A 67 -0.92 6.55 23.50
CA TYR A 67 0.27 6.82 24.32
C TYR A 67 0.04 6.42 25.78
N GLU A 68 -1.11 6.76 26.37
CA GLU A 68 -1.40 6.43 27.77
C GLU A 68 -1.76 4.94 27.97
N ARG A 69 -2.42 4.33 26.98
CA ARG A 69 -2.90 2.94 27.00
C ARG A 69 -1.78 1.92 26.78
N ASP A 70 -0.94 2.15 25.77
CA ASP A 70 0.06 1.19 25.31
C ASP A 70 1.42 1.53 25.92
N ARG A 71 1.70 1.03 27.13
CA ARG A 71 2.90 1.45 27.91
C ARG A 71 4.24 1.06 27.30
N ASP A 72 4.29 0.00 26.51
CA ASP A 72 5.52 -0.48 25.87
C ASP A 72 5.69 0.01 24.41
N ARG A 73 4.65 0.63 23.85
CA ARG A 73 4.67 1.07 22.45
C ARG A 73 5.52 2.33 22.29
N ARG A 74 6.31 2.35 21.21
CA ARG A 74 7.01 3.54 20.70
C ARG A 74 6.26 4.13 19.51
N PHE A 75 6.32 5.45 19.36
CA PHE A 75 5.49 6.20 18.41
C PHE A 75 6.36 7.00 17.43
N PRO A 76 5.99 7.05 16.14
CA PRO A 76 6.60 8.01 15.21
C PRO A 76 6.29 9.45 15.64
N VAL A 77 7.10 10.39 15.17
CA VAL A 77 7.04 11.81 15.54
C VAL A 77 6.96 12.68 14.29
N VAL A 78 5.93 13.53 14.24
CA VAL A 78 5.84 14.65 13.30
C VAL A 78 6.39 15.90 14.00
N TYR A 79 7.42 16.50 13.42
CA TYR A 79 7.89 17.83 13.81
C TYR A 79 7.16 18.87 12.97
N TRP A 80 6.18 19.53 13.58
CA TRP A 80 5.34 20.54 12.94
C TRP A 80 6.01 21.90 13.00
N LEU A 81 6.27 22.47 11.81
CA LEU A 81 6.92 23.76 11.62
C LEU A 81 5.89 24.82 11.22
N HIS A 82 5.66 25.80 12.08
CA HIS A 82 4.70 26.86 11.81
C HIS A 82 5.23 27.92 10.82
N GLY A 83 4.29 28.65 10.21
CA GLY A 83 4.59 29.83 9.37
C GLY A 83 5.05 31.05 10.17
N SER A 84 5.37 32.15 9.50
CA SER A 84 5.72 33.41 10.17
C SER A 84 4.61 33.86 11.12
N GLY A 85 4.95 34.39 12.30
CA GLY A 85 3.97 34.82 13.32
C GLY A 85 3.91 33.95 14.57
N GLY A 86 4.76 32.92 14.70
CA GLY A 86 4.92 32.14 15.94
C GLY A 86 3.95 30.96 16.15
N GLY A 87 2.93 30.79 15.30
CA GLY A 87 2.18 29.52 15.15
C GLY A 87 1.26 29.06 16.31
N LEU A 88 1.29 29.71 17.46
CA LEU A 88 0.61 29.25 18.69
C LEU A 88 -0.91 29.09 18.53
N THR A 89 -1.55 29.98 17.76
CA THR A 89 -3.00 29.95 17.53
C THR A 89 -3.47 28.71 16.79
N GLY A 90 -2.61 28.09 15.98
CA GLY A 90 -2.93 26.90 15.19
C GLY A 90 -2.78 25.57 15.91
N ILE A 91 -2.02 25.52 17.03
CA ILE A 91 -1.65 24.26 17.72
C ILE A 91 -2.89 23.42 18.05
N GLY A 92 -3.90 24.03 18.68
CA GLY A 92 -5.10 23.30 19.09
C GLY A 92 -5.91 22.75 17.91
N GLN A 93 -5.94 23.45 16.78
CA GLN A 93 -6.66 23.00 15.58
C GLN A 93 -5.91 21.85 14.90
N VAL A 94 -4.59 21.99 14.72
CA VAL A 94 -3.75 20.94 14.12
C VAL A 94 -3.79 19.68 15.00
N ALA A 95 -3.64 19.82 16.32
CA ALA A 95 -3.72 18.69 17.25
C ALA A 95 -5.07 17.96 17.15
N ARG A 96 -6.20 18.70 17.08
CA ARG A 96 -7.53 18.09 16.88
C ARG A 96 -7.64 17.36 15.55
N SER A 97 -7.07 17.89 14.47
CA SER A 97 -7.08 17.23 13.17
C SER A 97 -6.29 15.91 13.21
N PHE A 98 -5.12 15.89 13.86
CA PHE A 98 -4.35 14.66 14.09
C PHE A 98 -5.10 13.67 14.98
N ASP A 99 -5.68 14.12 16.10
CA ASP A 99 -6.47 13.27 17.00
C ASP A 99 -7.64 12.61 16.27
N ALA A 100 -8.44 13.40 15.55
CA ALA A 100 -9.56 12.88 14.76
C ALA A 100 -9.12 11.94 13.62
N ALA A 101 -7.92 12.14 13.04
CA ALA A 101 -7.39 11.24 12.01
C ALA A 101 -6.85 9.94 12.62
N ILE A 102 -6.24 9.99 13.80
CA ILE A 102 -5.72 8.83 14.51
C ILE A 102 -6.86 7.95 15.01
N GLU A 103 -7.85 8.54 15.69
CA GLU A 103 -9.00 7.80 16.23
C GLU A 103 -9.87 7.18 15.12
N SER A 104 -9.90 7.80 13.93
CA SER A 104 -10.60 7.24 12.78
C SER A 104 -9.74 6.30 11.91
N GLY A 105 -8.52 5.96 12.34
CA GLY A 105 -7.60 5.10 11.59
C GLY A 105 -7.04 5.66 10.28
N ARG A 106 -7.22 6.96 10.01
CA ARG A 106 -6.70 7.63 8.80
C ARG A 106 -5.19 7.84 8.86
N THR A 107 -4.58 7.94 10.03
CA THR A 107 -3.12 7.98 10.19
C THR A 107 -2.72 7.13 11.38
N PRO A 108 -1.55 6.45 11.37
CA PRO A 108 -1.09 5.73 12.55
C PRO A 108 -0.96 6.67 13.75
N PRO A 109 -1.16 6.18 14.99
CA PRO A 109 -0.86 6.94 16.19
C PRO A 109 0.58 7.48 16.16
N CYS A 110 0.72 8.80 16.24
CA CYS A 110 2.00 9.51 16.22
C CYS A 110 2.00 10.64 17.25
N LEU A 111 3.19 11.05 17.68
CA LEU A 111 3.39 12.29 18.41
C LEU A 111 3.47 13.46 17.44
N VAL A 112 3.04 14.64 17.86
CA VAL A 112 3.27 15.89 17.11
C VAL A 112 4.00 16.88 18.02
N VAL A 113 5.23 17.19 17.66
CA VAL A 113 6.05 18.21 18.31
C VAL A 113 5.84 19.52 17.56
N PHE A 114 5.20 20.48 18.20
CA PHE A 114 5.08 21.85 17.69
C PHE A 114 6.35 22.61 18.06
N VAL A 115 7.22 22.78 17.08
CA VAL A 115 8.55 23.38 17.25
C VAL A 115 8.41 24.90 17.43
N ASN A 116 9.10 25.47 18.42
CA ASN A 116 9.25 26.93 18.49
C ASN A 116 10.23 27.40 17.41
N GLY A 117 9.69 27.88 16.28
CA GLY A 117 10.46 28.43 15.16
C GLY A 117 10.74 29.93 15.25
N LEU A 118 10.41 30.58 16.37
CA LEU A 118 10.38 32.04 16.55
C LEU A 118 9.42 32.75 15.57
N VAL A 119 9.09 34.02 15.81
CA VAL A 119 8.14 34.76 14.96
C VAL A 119 8.59 34.78 13.49
N GLU A 120 9.88 34.96 13.24
CA GLU A 120 10.52 34.98 11.91
C GLU A 120 11.91 34.32 11.96
N GLY A 121 12.01 33.12 12.54
CA GLY A 121 13.30 32.45 12.75
C GLY A 121 13.86 31.75 11.51
N MET A 122 13.02 31.49 10.50
CA MET A 122 13.40 30.82 9.24
C MET A 122 14.04 29.42 9.39
N TYR A 123 14.02 28.81 10.58
CA TYR A 123 14.57 27.46 10.82
C TYR A 123 16.04 27.30 10.36
N VAL A 124 16.82 28.37 10.51
CA VAL A 124 18.23 28.47 10.13
C VAL A 124 19.02 29.12 11.26
N ASP A 125 20.29 28.79 11.38
CA ASP A 125 21.21 29.56 12.22
C ASP A 125 21.42 30.94 11.58
N TRP A 126 21.07 32.00 12.31
CA TRP A 126 21.24 33.37 11.81
C TRP A 126 22.72 33.66 11.59
N LYS A 127 23.01 34.44 10.54
CA LYS A 127 24.38 34.67 10.09
C LYS A 127 25.28 35.30 11.18
N ASP A 128 24.71 36.14 12.02
CA ASP A 128 25.42 36.81 13.11
C ASP A 128 25.65 35.90 14.35
N GLY A 129 25.12 34.68 14.33
CA GLY A 129 25.23 33.69 15.41
C GLY A 129 24.32 33.95 16.61
N SER A 130 23.47 34.97 16.59
CA SER A 130 22.59 35.33 17.71
C SER A 130 21.45 34.34 17.93
N VAL A 131 21.02 33.66 16.87
CA VAL A 131 19.89 32.70 16.87
C VAL A 131 20.35 31.40 16.21
N PRO A 132 20.81 30.41 16.99
CA PRO A 132 21.25 29.10 16.47
C PRO A 132 20.06 28.13 16.33
N LEU A 133 19.01 28.54 15.60
CA LEU A 133 17.73 27.84 15.58
C LEU A 133 17.78 26.45 14.91
N GLU A 134 18.53 26.29 13.83
CA GLU A 134 18.73 24.96 13.23
C GLU A 134 19.48 24.06 14.19
N THR A 135 20.55 24.56 14.79
CA THR A 135 21.36 23.82 15.76
C THR A 135 20.50 23.35 16.92
N ILE A 136 19.68 24.23 17.49
CA ILE A 136 18.73 23.88 18.56
C ILE A 136 17.79 22.76 18.12
N ILE A 137 17.19 22.86 16.94
CA ILE A 137 16.22 21.85 16.47
C ILE A 137 16.90 20.50 16.26
N VAL A 138 17.98 20.46 15.48
CA VAL A 138 18.58 19.21 14.99
C VAL A 138 19.47 18.55 16.03
N ARG A 139 20.25 19.35 16.79
CA ARG A 139 21.25 18.83 17.73
C ARG A 139 20.74 18.72 19.16
N GLU A 140 19.69 19.44 19.53
CA GLU A 140 19.21 19.47 20.92
C GLU A 140 17.77 18.98 21.07
N LEU A 141 16.81 19.56 20.34
CA LEU A 141 15.39 19.23 20.47
C LEU A 141 15.10 17.79 20.03
N LEU A 142 15.61 17.35 18.89
CA LEU A 142 15.41 15.97 18.40
C LEU A 142 15.90 14.93 19.42
N PRO A 143 17.18 14.96 19.87
CA PRO A 143 17.65 14.05 20.91
C PRO A 143 16.91 14.18 22.24
N HIS A 144 16.54 15.40 22.65
CA HIS A 144 15.76 15.63 23.86
C HIS A 144 14.40 14.93 23.79
N VAL A 145 13.68 15.07 22.69
CA VAL A 145 12.38 14.41 22.48
C VAL A 145 12.52 12.89 22.50
N ASP A 146 13.54 12.33 21.83
CA ASP A 146 13.78 10.89 21.81
C ASP A 146 14.20 10.31 23.16
N ALA A 147 14.90 11.09 23.99
CA ALA A 147 15.27 10.71 25.35
C ALA A 147 14.11 10.82 26.34
N THR A 148 13.18 11.76 26.10
CA THR A 148 12.11 12.11 27.04
C THR A 148 10.83 11.31 26.80
N TYR A 149 10.52 10.98 25.53
CA TYR A 149 9.27 10.32 25.15
C TYR A 149 9.52 8.96 24.50
N ARG A 150 8.47 8.13 24.45
CA ARG A 150 8.53 6.82 23.78
C ARG A 150 8.42 6.98 22.28
N THR A 151 9.47 7.53 21.66
CA THR A 151 9.54 7.72 20.21
C THR A 151 10.14 6.50 19.50
N LEU A 152 9.84 6.36 18.22
CA LEU A 152 10.65 5.60 17.27
C LEU A 152 11.83 6.48 16.86
N ALA A 153 12.92 6.43 17.63
CA ALA A 153 14.11 7.26 17.48
C ALA A 153 15.02 6.87 16.29
N VAL A 154 14.42 6.64 15.12
CA VAL A 154 15.10 6.29 13.86
C VAL A 154 14.57 7.19 12.74
N ARG A 155 15.30 7.25 11.62
CA ARG A 155 14.92 8.06 10.45
C ARG A 155 13.47 7.82 10.02
N GLU A 156 13.08 6.56 9.92
CA GLU A 156 11.75 6.11 9.48
C GLU A 156 10.63 6.46 10.46
N GLY A 157 10.99 6.85 11.70
CA GLY A 157 10.07 7.33 12.72
C GLY A 157 9.89 8.85 12.73
N ARG A 158 10.57 9.62 11.87
CA ARG A 158 10.56 11.09 11.91
C ARG A 158 10.07 11.72 10.60
N ALA A 159 9.13 12.65 10.72
CA ALA A 159 8.64 13.49 9.62
C ALA A 159 8.78 14.98 9.94
N LEU A 160 9.12 15.78 8.94
CA LEU A 160 8.99 17.23 8.97
C LEU A 160 7.72 17.61 8.21
N ASP A 161 6.90 18.46 8.81
CA ASP A 161 5.72 19.00 8.16
C ASP A 161 5.59 20.49 8.44
N GLY A 162 5.53 21.30 7.39
CA GLY A 162 5.61 22.74 7.54
C GLY A 162 4.76 23.52 6.57
N TYR A 163 4.28 24.67 7.05
CA TYR A 163 3.47 25.61 6.27
C TYR A 163 4.15 26.98 6.13
N SER A 164 4.16 27.60 4.93
CA SER A 164 4.76 28.92 4.70
C SER A 164 6.25 28.96 5.08
N MET A 165 6.67 29.82 6.03
CA MET A 165 8.01 29.77 6.64
C MET A 165 8.37 28.36 7.15
N GLY A 166 7.40 27.61 7.67
CA GLY A 166 7.58 26.23 8.07
C GLY A 166 7.82 25.28 6.91
N GLY A 167 7.20 25.52 5.75
CA GLY A 167 7.43 24.75 4.53
C GLY A 167 8.85 24.94 4.00
N TYR A 168 9.37 26.19 4.08
CA TYR A 168 10.79 26.48 3.88
C TYR A 168 11.67 25.68 4.86
N GLY A 169 11.34 25.72 6.15
CA GLY A 169 12.07 24.97 7.18
C GLY A 169 12.05 23.46 6.96
N ALA A 170 10.92 22.90 6.54
CA ALA A 170 10.76 21.47 6.27
C ALA A 170 11.66 21.04 5.10
N ALA A 171 11.63 21.79 4.00
CA ALA A 171 12.51 21.56 2.85
C ALA A 171 13.98 21.69 3.25
N ARG A 172 14.34 22.76 3.95
CA ARG A 172 15.73 23.06 4.35
C ARG A 172 16.31 21.96 5.25
N LEU A 173 15.63 21.67 6.37
CA LEU A 173 16.09 20.70 7.35
C LEU A 173 16.03 19.27 6.78
N GLY A 174 14.95 18.93 6.08
CA GLY A 174 14.77 17.62 5.48
C GLY A 174 15.81 17.31 4.40
N PHE A 175 16.19 18.32 3.62
CA PHE A 175 17.19 18.14 2.57
C PHE A 175 18.63 18.23 3.08
N SER A 176 18.87 18.96 4.18
CA SER A 176 20.19 19.03 4.81
C SER A 176 20.53 17.75 5.58
N TYR A 177 19.52 17.13 6.19
CA TYR A 177 19.65 15.95 7.05
C TYR A 177 18.73 14.79 6.60
N PRO A 178 18.83 14.31 5.35
CA PRO A 178 17.98 13.23 4.85
C PRO A 178 18.17 11.90 5.60
N GLU A 179 19.26 11.77 6.36
CA GLU A 179 19.52 10.65 7.26
C GLU A 179 18.72 10.69 8.57
N LEU A 180 18.20 11.86 8.97
CA LEU A 180 17.44 12.02 10.21
C LEU A 180 15.93 11.93 10.02
N PHE A 181 15.46 12.23 8.81
CA PHE A 181 14.04 12.32 8.48
C PHE A 181 13.66 11.44 7.29
N ARG A 182 12.49 10.81 7.39
CA ARG A 182 11.91 9.98 6.33
C ARG A 182 10.92 10.74 5.45
N GLY A 183 10.22 11.70 6.06
CA GLY A 183 9.16 12.48 5.40
C GLY A 183 9.43 13.97 5.44
N VAL A 184 9.20 14.63 4.31
CA VAL A 184 9.29 16.08 4.17
C VAL A 184 8.03 16.60 3.49
N SER A 185 7.21 17.35 4.23
CA SER A 185 5.99 17.98 3.71
C SER A 185 6.14 19.50 3.66
N ILE A 186 6.06 20.03 2.44
CA ILE A 186 6.27 21.43 2.09
C ILE A 186 4.92 22.01 1.66
N MET A 187 4.22 22.75 2.53
CA MET A 187 2.90 23.31 2.24
C MET A 187 2.97 24.83 2.10
N GLY A 188 2.59 25.37 0.94
CA GLY A 188 2.66 26.81 0.63
C GLY A 188 4.01 27.42 1.00
N GLY A 189 5.11 26.69 0.76
CA GLY A 189 6.41 26.99 1.36
C GLY A 189 7.03 28.27 0.81
N GLY A 190 7.68 29.06 1.66
CA GLY A 190 8.36 30.27 1.22
C GLY A 190 9.34 30.83 2.26
N PRO A 191 10.47 31.42 1.83
CA PRO A 191 10.88 31.70 0.45
C PRO A 191 11.60 30.52 -0.23
N LEU A 192 11.10 30.03 -1.37
CA LEU A 192 11.72 28.91 -2.12
C LEU A 192 12.43 29.34 -3.40
N GLN A 193 12.40 30.65 -3.71
CA GLN A 193 13.05 31.21 -4.89
C GLN A 193 14.58 31.27 -4.77
N ALA A 194 15.27 31.52 -5.89
CA ALA A 194 16.73 31.60 -5.94
C ALA A 194 17.32 32.81 -5.16
N GLU A 195 16.59 33.93 -5.14
CA GLU A 195 17.01 35.17 -4.48
C GLU A 195 15.94 35.69 -3.53
N LEU A 196 16.31 36.12 -2.32
CA LEU A 196 15.36 36.75 -1.40
C LEU A 196 15.14 38.22 -1.74
N VAL A 197 14.51 38.49 -2.88
CA VAL A 197 14.15 39.85 -3.33
C VAL A 197 12.68 40.19 -3.05
N GLN A 198 11.85 39.19 -2.77
CA GLN A 198 10.44 39.33 -2.39
C GLN A 198 10.11 38.32 -1.28
N ALA A 199 9.29 38.72 -0.31
CA ALA A 199 8.81 37.83 0.74
C ALA A 199 7.29 37.62 0.59
N PRO A 200 6.75 36.46 1.01
CA PRO A 200 5.31 36.26 1.08
C PRO A 200 4.61 37.37 1.89
N ARG A 201 3.39 37.72 1.51
CA ARG A 201 2.43 38.66 2.12
C ARG A 201 2.73 40.16 2.09
N ALA A 202 3.98 40.58 1.91
CA ALA A 202 4.34 41.97 2.23
C ALA A 202 5.25 42.69 1.21
N GLY A 203 5.62 42.04 0.09
CA GLY A 203 6.42 42.66 -0.95
C GLY A 203 7.89 42.85 -0.59
N ARG A 204 8.61 43.70 -1.35
CA ARG A 204 10.07 43.84 -1.36
C ARG A 204 10.68 44.26 0.00
N LEU A 205 10.00 45.16 0.72
CA LEU A 205 10.51 45.72 1.99
C LEU A 205 10.69 44.64 3.07
N ARG A 206 9.74 43.71 3.19
CA ARG A 206 9.85 42.60 4.14
C ARG A 206 10.92 41.58 3.75
N ALA A 207 11.18 41.43 2.44
CA ALA A 207 12.28 40.58 1.97
C ALA A 207 13.64 41.13 2.40
N GLU A 208 13.83 42.45 2.27
CA GLU A 208 15.03 43.14 2.75
C GLU A 208 15.17 43.01 4.26
N GLU A 209 14.09 43.17 5.03
CA GLU A 209 14.12 42.99 6.49
C GLU A 209 14.51 41.58 6.91
N VAL A 210 13.92 40.55 6.30
CA VAL A 210 14.28 39.14 6.57
C VAL A 210 15.71 38.86 6.13
N LEU A 211 16.12 39.35 4.96
CA LEU A 211 17.50 39.23 4.47
C LEU A 211 18.49 39.84 5.45
N GLN A 212 18.22 41.04 5.95
CA GLN A 212 19.07 41.74 6.91
C GLN A 212 19.12 40.99 8.25
N ARG A 213 17.95 40.67 8.80
CA ARG A 213 17.84 40.10 10.15
C ARG A 213 18.39 38.67 10.26
N VAL A 214 18.01 37.80 9.32
CA VAL A 214 18.32 36.37 9.39
C VAL A 214 19.63 36.06 8.68
N TYR A 215 19.85 36.68 7.53
CA TYR A 215 20.96 36.35 6.62
C TYR A 215 22.04 37.44 6.59
N GLY A 216 21.96 38.46 7.46
CA GLY A 216 22.96 39.52 7.57
C GLY A 216 23.09 40.41 6.33
N GLY A 217 22.02 40.57 5.56
CA GLY A 217 21.99 41.33 4.31
C GLY A 217 22.68 40.61 3.14
N ASP A 218 23.09 39.36 3.34
CA ASP A 218 23.91 38.61 2.40
C ASP A 218 23.08 37.58 1.61
N GLN A 219 22.85 37.89 0.33
CA GLN A 219 22.16 36.98 -0.57
C GLN A 219 22.93 35.69 -0.83
N GLU A 220 24.26 35.71 -0.80
CA GLU A 220 25.04 34.49 -1.00
C GLU A 220 24.91 33.57 0.21
N TYR A 221 24.86 34.12 1.42
CA TYR A 221 24.54 33.33 2.61
C TYR A 221 23.14 32.73 2.49
N PHE A 222 22.11 33.52 2.13
CA PHE A 222 20.76 33.03 1.87
C PHE A 222 20.76 31.87 0.86
N ARG A 223 21.40 32.04 -0.31
CA ARG A 223 21.53 30.98 -1.32
C ARG A 223 22.17 29.74 -0.73
N SER A 224 23.29 29.89 -0.02
CA SER A 224 24.08 28.77 0.50
C SER A 224 23.28 27.87 1.45
N VAL A 225 22.35 28.45 2.21
CA VAL A 225 21.47 27.75 3.16
C VAL A 225 20.05 27.52 2.64
N SER A 226 19.75 27.92 1.41
CA SER A 226 18.42 27.77 0.80
C SER A 226 18.12 26.30 0.46
N PRO A 227 16.85 25.86 0.56
CA PRO A 227 16.44 24.53 0.12
C PRO A 227 16.86 24.21 -1.32
N ARG A 228 16.87 25.21 -2.20
CA ARG A 228 17.26 25.08 -3.60
C ARG A 228 18.71 24.64 -3.73
N ARG A 229 19.63 25.38 -3.09
CA ARG A 229 21.06 25.05 -3.14
C ARG A 229 21.38 23.76 -2.39
N ILE A 230 20.66 23.48 -1.30
CA ILE A 230 20.80 22.21 -0.58
C ILE A 230 20.37 21.04 -1.48
N ALA A 231 19.25 21.17 -2.20
CA ALA A 231 18.79 20.15 -3.15
C ALA A 231 19.81 19.88 -4.25
N GLU A 232 20.43 20.93 -4.81
CA GLU A 232 21.52 20.78 -5.80
C GLU A 232 22.72 20.01 -5.22
N ARG A 233 23.14 20.33 -3.99
CA ARG A 233 24.29 19.68 -3.34
C ARG A 233 24.00 18.22 -2.97
N HIS A 234 22.76 17.91 -2.61
CA HIS A 234 22.38 16.61 -2.05
C HIS A 234 21.51 15.78 -3.00
N ALA A 235 21.40 16.15 -4.29
CA ALA A 235 20.47 15.55 -5.25
C ALA A 235 20.50 14.02 -5.22
N GLU A 236 21.69 13.40 -5.27
CA GLU A 236 21.84 11.93 -5.22
C GLU A 236 21.26 11.31 -3.94
N LYS A 237 21.48 11.96 -2.78
CA LYS A 237 20.92 11.48 -1.50
C LYS A 237 19.41 11.71 -1.42
N LEU A 238 18.89 12.72 -2.11
CA LEU A 238 17.46 13.04 -2.13
C LEU A 238 16.69 12.20 -3.17
N GLN A 239 17.39 11.59 -4.13
CA GLN A 239 16.89 10.51 -4.98
C GLN A 239 16.77 9.16 -4.26
N SER A 240 17.09 9.12 -2.96
CA SER A 240 16.87 7.95 -2.13
C SER A 240 15.38 7.72 -1.87
N ASP A 241 15.09 6.86 -0.91
CA ASP A 241 13.74 6.50 -0.53
C ASP A 241 12.93 7.67 0.09
N LEU A 242 13.50 8.87 0.34
CA LEU A 242 12.86 9.99 1.04
C LEU A 242 11.45 10.33 0.50
N VAL A 243 10.45 10.44 1.38
CA VAL A 243 9.07 10.75 0.99
C VAL A 243 8.85 12.26 1.02
N ILE A 244 8.89 12.89 -0.14
CA ILE A 244 8.73 14.34 -0.29
C ILE A 244 7.34 14.65 -0.86
N ARG A 245 6.63 15.56 -0.20
CA ARG A 245 5.36 16.14 -0.63
C ARG A 245 5.49 17.65 -0.74
N GLN A 246 5.06 18.22 -1.85
CA GLN A 246 4.90 19.66 -2.01
C GLN A 246 3.44 19.98 -2.38
N VAL A 247 2.82 20.90 -1.64
CA VAL A 247 1.41 21.26 -1.78
C VAL A 247 1.27 22.78 -1.82
N CYS A 248 0.50 23.32 -2.75
CA CYS A 248 0.19 24.75 -2.78
C CYS A 248 -1.21 24.99 -3.33
N GLY A 249 -1.91 25.99 -2.82
CA GLY A 249 -3.15 26.47 -3.44
C GLY A 249 -2.87 27.24 -4.73
N ASP A 250 -3.77 27.19 -5.71
CA ASP A 250 -3.65 27.98 -6.96
C ASP A 250 -3.90 29.48 -6.76
N ARG A 251 -4.54 29.87 -5.66
CA ARG A 251 -4.72 31.27 -5.22
C ARG A 251 -3.76 31.66 -4.10
N ASP A 252 -2.86 30.77 -3.72
CA ASP A 252 -1.81 31.05 -2.77
C ASP A 252 -0.81 32.03 -3.43
N GLU A 253 -0.50 33.11 -2.74
CA GLU A 253 0.49 34.11 -3.18
C GLU A 253 1.91 33.53 -3.36
N THR A 254 2.20 32.37 -2.75
CA THR A 254 3.45 31.64 -2.91
C THR A 254 3.43 30.62 -4.05
N PHE A 255 2.32 30.53 -4.80
CA PHE A 255 2.14 29.52 -5.85
C PHE A 255 3.27 29.53 -6.89
N GLN A 256 3.62 30.69 -7.41
CA GLN A 256 4.63 30.81 -8.47
C GLN A 256 6.02 30.32 -7.98
N VAL A 257 6.42 30.72 -6.77
CA VAL A 257 7.72 30.28 -6.22
C VAL A 257 7.72 28.79 -5.85
N ASN A 258 6.56 28.23 -5.47
CA ASN A 258 6.42 26.80 -5.25
C ASN A 258 6.48 26.00 -6.57
N LEU A 259 5.84 26.49 -7.63
CA LEU A 259 5.90 25.88 -8.97
C LEU A 259 7.34 25.86 -9.50
N GLU A 260 8.06 26.98 -9.42
CA GLU A 260 9.46 27.06 -9.86
C GLU A 260 10.39 26.15 -9.04
N PHE A 261 10.09 25.96 -7.76
CA PHE A 261 10.82 25.03 -6.90
C PHE A 261 10.52 23.57 -7.24
N HIS A 262 9.25 23.22 -7.47
CA HIS A 262 8.83 21.91 -7.97
C HIS A 262 9.57 21.55 -9.26
N GLU A 263 9.52 22.42 -10.27
CA GLU A 263 10.22 22.22 -11.54
C GLU A 263 11.75 22.11 -11.35
N HIS A 264 12.30 22.79 -10.35
CA HIS A 264 13.72 22.66 -10.01
C HIS A 264 14.05 21.28 -9.45
N LEU A 265 13.22 20.74 -8.55
CA LEU A 265 13.39 19.38 -8.05
C LEU A 265 13.23 18.33 -9.17
N GLU A 266 12.30 18.54 -10.11
CA GLU A 266 12.16 17.68 -11.30
C GLU A 266 13.43 17.67 -12.16
N ARG A 267 14.01 18.85 -12.43
CA ARG A 267 15.28 18.95 -13.18
C ARG A 267 16.45 18.25 -12.49
N LEU A 268 16.44 18.17 -11.16
CA LEU A 268 17.42 17.45 -10.37
C LEU A 268 17.12 15.94 -10.24
N GLY A 269 15.99 15.48 -10.79
CA GLY A 269 15.55 14.09 -10.72
C GLY A 269 15.10 13.65 -9.32
N ILE A 270 14.82 14.58 -8.40
CA ILE A 270 14.45 14.27 -7.02
C ILE A 270 12.98 13.83 -6.98
N PRO A 271 12.66 12.57 -6.57
CA PRO A 271 11.29 12.09 -6.52
C PRO A 271 10.47 12.83 -5.45
N HIS A 272 9.34 13.40 -5.85
CA HIS A 272 8.43 14.09 -4.93
C HIS A 272 7.02 14.13 -5.52
N SER A 273 6.00 14.30 -4.66
CA SER A 273 4.65 14.61 -5.10
C SER A 273 4.44 16.12 -5.16
N TRP A 274 3.74 16.58 -6.19
CA TRP A 274 3.31 17.96 -6.35
C TRP A 274 1.79 18.01 -6.45
N ARG A 275 1.18 18.81 -5.57
CA ARG A 275 -0.28 18.95 -5.50
C ARG A 275 -0.67 20.42 -5.51
N VAL A 276 -1.45 20.78 -6.53
CA VAL A 276 -2.12 22.08 -6.61
C VAL A 276 -3.55 21.95 -6.10
N LEU A 277 -3.94 22.79 -5.15
CA LEU A 277 -5.29 22.83 -4.57
C LEU A 277 -6.10 23.96 -5.20
N ALA A 278 -7.18 23.60 -5.89
CA ALA A 278 -8.01 24.56 -6.61
C ALA A 278 -8.81 25.47 -5.65
N GLY A 279 -8.74 26.78 -5.87
CA GLY A 279 -9.46 27.81 -5.11
C GLY A 279 -8.92 28.11 -3.71
N VAL A 280 -7.82 27.48 -3.29
CA VAL A 280 -7.25 27.62 -1.94
C VAL A 280 -6.26 28.78 -1.92
N ASP A 281 -6.45 29.71 -0.99
CA ASP A 281 -5.54 30.83 -0.72
C ASP A 281 -4.48 30.46 0.33
N HIS A 282 -3.65 31.43 0.76
CA HIS A 282 -2.56 31.18 1.70
C HIS A 282 -3.05 31.01 3.17
N ASN A 283 -3.81 29.93 3.38
CA ASN A 283 -4.39 29.50 4.65
C ASN A 283 -4.02 28.03 4.97
N PRO A 284 -3.38 27.77 6.14
CA PRO A 284 -2.93 26.42 6.52
C PRO A 284 -4.09 25.45 6.77
N LEU A 285 -5.18 25.90 7.39
CA LEU A 285 -6.31 25.02 7.69
C LEU A 285 -7.09 24.67 6.43
N ALA A 286 -7.33 25.65 5.56
CA ALA A 286 -7.98 25.41 4.27
C ALA A 286 -7.14 24.45 3.41
N THR A 287 -5.80 24.56 3.47
CA THR A 287 -4.89 23.62 2.81
C THR A 287 -5.06 22.19 3.34
N ILE A 288 -5.05 22.00 4.67
CA ILE A 288 -5.24 20.67 5.30
C ILE A 288 -6.63 20.11 4.99
N GLU A 289 -7.65 20.95 5.05
CA GLU A 289 -9.05 20.57 4.77
C GLU A 289 -9.24 20.15 3.31
N ALA A 290 -8.72 20.94 2.37
CA ALA A 290 -8.80 20.66 0.93
C ALA A 290 -8.00 19.41 0.54
N LEU A 291 -6.90 19.11 1.22
CA LEU A 291 -6.20 17.83 1.07
C LEU A 291 -7.04 16.64 1.56
N GLY A 292 -7.93 16.84 2.54
CA GLY A 292 -8.84 15.82 3.02
C GLY A 292 -8.14 14.51 3.40
N ALA A 293 -8.53 13.41 2.72
CA ALA A 293 -7.92 12.09 2.94
C ALA A 293 -6.45 12.00 2.48
N GLU A 294 -6.06 12.76 1.45
CA GLU A 294 -4.69 12.82 0.92
C GLU A 294 -3.72 13.44 1.94
N ASN A 295 -4.21 14.28 2.87
CA ASN A 295 -3.34 14.80 3.92
C ASN A 295 -2.73 13.66 4.75
N TRP A 296 -3.56 12.68 5.08
CA TRP A 296 -3.19 11.59 5.98
C TRP A 296 -2.40 10.48 5.27
N SER A 297 -2.56 10.33 3.95
CA SER A 297 -1.80 9.34 3.18
C SER A 297 -0.30 9.63 3.21
N PHE A 298 0.09 10.90 3.29
CA PHE A 298 1.49 11.28 3.49
C PHE A 298 2.07 10.67 4.76
N TYR A 299 1.47 10.89 5.94
CA TYR A 299 2.03 10.33 7.18
C TYR A 299 1.96 8.80 7.20
N ARG A 300 0.94 8.19 6.57
CA ARG A 300 0.93 6.73 6.36
C ARG A 300 2.14 6.28 5.54
N ALA A 301 2.43 6.96 4.43
CA ALA A 301 3.58 6.65 3.57
C ALA A 301 4.93 6.86 4.28
N VAL A 302 5.04 7.92 5.10
CA VAL A 302 6.25 8.22 5.87
C VAL A 302 6.47 7.19 6.98
N PHE A 303 5.45 6.95 7.81
CA PHE A 303 5.56 6.12 9.03
C PHE A 303 5.24 4.65 8.84
N ALA A 304 5.08 4.20 7.59
CA ALA A 304 5.07 2.78 7.26
C ALA A 304 6.33 2.04 7.76
N GLY A 305 7.43 2.77 8.06
CA GLY A 305 8.46 2.38 9.01
C GLY A 305 9.31 1.16 8.65
N GLY A 306 10.43 1.35 7.93
CA GLY A 306 11.73 0.67 8.17
C GLY A 306 11.81 -0.87 8.26
N LYS A 307 10.75 -1.60 7.94
CA LYS A 307 10.71 -3.02 7.63
C LYS A 307 9.66 -3.19 6.53
N ALA A 308 10.13 -3.41 5.31
CA ALA A 308 9.38 -3.88 4.13
C ALA A 308 7.98 -3.25 3.89
N GLU A 309 7.88 -2.44 2.83
CA GLU A 309 6.66 -2.25 2.01
C GLU A 309 5.31 -2.50 2.72
N ALA A 310 4.81 -1.52 3.49
CA ALA A 310 3.38 -1.41 3.75
C ALA A 310 2.82 -0.29 2.86
N THR A 311 2.71 -0.60 1.56
CA THR A 311 1.69 -0.02 0.68
C THR A 311 0.38 0.04 1.45
N GLU A 312 -0.36 1.15 1.39
CA GLU A 312 -1.76 1.18 1.81
C GLU A 312 -2.40 -0.12 1.33
N GLN A 313 -2.70 -1.05 2.26
CA GLN A 313 -3.11 -2.40 1.89
C GLN A 313 -4.51 -2.24 1.31
N ARG A 314 -4.58 -2.09 -0.01
CA ARG A 314 -5.83 -2.11 -0.73
C ARG A 314 -6.34 -3.54 -0.65
N ALA A 315 -7.64 -3.71 -0.46
CA ALA A 315 -8.24 -5.04 -0.56
C ALA A 315 -8.02 -5.61 -1.98
N ASP A 316 -8.01 -4.74 -2.99
CA ASP A 316 -7.83 -5.09 -4.39
C ASP A 316 -6.63 -4.33 -4.98
N PHE A 317 -5.66 -5.05 -5.55
CA PHE A 317 -4.46 -4.46 -6.15
C PHE A 317 -3.80 -5.39 -7.16
N GLU A 318 -2.90 -4.85 -7.98
CA GLU A 318 -2.00 -5.65 -8.81
C GLU A 318 -0.67 -5.84 -8.10
N LEU A 319 -0.15 -7.06 -8.14
CA LEU A 319 1.16 -7.41 -7.62
C LEU A 319 2.08 -7.73 -8.80
N THR A 320 3.26 -7.13 -8.81
CA THR A 320 4.34 -7.44 -9.76
C THR A 320 5.51 -8.07 -9.03
N LEU A 321 6.03 -9.16 -9.58
CA LEU A 321 7.13 -9.95 -9.02
C LEU A 321 8.21 -10.15 -10.07
N GLN A 322 9.47 -10.02 -9.65
CA GLN A 322 10.61 -10.42 -10.47
C GLN A 322 10.89 -11.91 -10.24
N VAL A 323 10.80 -12.73 -11.28
CA VAL A 323 11.06 -14.18 -11.24
C VAL A 323 12.10 -14.50 -12.30
N GLY A 324 13.34 -14.73 -11.87
CA GLY A 324 14.49 -14.78 -12.77
C GLY A 324 14.58 -13.48 -13.58
N GLN A 325 14.59 -13.59 -14.90
CA GLN A 325 14.63 -12.45 -15.83
C GLN A 325 13.24 -11.91 -16.23
N GLN A 326 12.15 -12.50 -15.73
CA GLN A 326 10.79 -12.13 -16.12
C GLN A 326 10.08 -11.31 -15.03
N GLN A 327 9.37 -10.26 -15.42
CA GLN A 327 8.35 -9.66 -14.57
C GLN A 327 7.04 -10.44 -14.71
N ARG A 328 6.52 -10.92 -13.59
CA ARG A 328 5.27 -11.67 -13.47
C ARG A 328 4.25 -10.84 -12.69
N ARG A 329 2.96 -11.04 -12.97
CA ARG A 329 1.88 -10.22 -12.40
C ARG A 329 0.76 -11.07 -11.85
N ALA A 330 0.10 -10.60 -10.79
CA ALA A 330 -1.14 -11.16 -10.28
C ALA A 330 -2.10 -10.05 -9.88
N VAL A 331 -3.41 -10.29 -10.01
CA VAL A 331 -4.43 -9.39 -9.47
C VAL A 331 -4.94 -10.00 -8.17
N VAL A 332 -4.77 -9.28 -7.07
CA VAL A 332 -5.26 -9.64 -5.74
C VAL A 332 -6.60 -8.96 -5.50
N VAL A 333 -7.54 -9.71 -4.93
CA VAL A 333 -8.89 -9.25 -4.58
C VAL A 333 -9.23 -9.68 -3.16
N ASN A 334 -9.84 -8.78 -2.40
CA ASN A 334 -10.28 -9.00 -1.03
C ASN A 334 -9.15 -9.42 -0.05
N ALA A 335 -7.95 -8.87 -0.22
CA ALA A 335 -6.90 -8.94 0.80
C ALA A 335 -7.36 -8.30 2.12
N PRO A 336 -6.91 -8.80 3.28
CA PRO A 336 -7.16 -8.13 4.56
C PRO A 336 -6.44 -6.78 4.60
N VAL A 337 -7.13 -5.78 5.13
CA VAL A 337 -6.62 -4.40 5.27
C VAL A 337 -6.50 -3.97 6.73
N ASP A 338 -6.95 -4.85 7.63
CA ASP A 338 -7.04 -4.68 9.07
C ASP A 338 -5.91 -5.42 9.82
N GLY A 339 -4.92 -5.95 9.08
CA GLY A 339 -3.84 -6.76 9.62
C GLY A 339 -4.24 -8.19 9.99
N SER A 340 -5.50 -8.60 9.74
CA SER A 340 -5.91 -10.00 9.87
C SER A 340 -5.25 -10.89 8.81
N LYS A 341 -5.30 -12.21 9.02
CA LYS A 341 -4.92 -13.19 7.99
C LYS A 341 -6.17 -13.79 7.36
N ARG A 342 -6.17 -13.90 6.04
CA ARG A 342 -7.25 -14.54 5.27
C ARG A 342 -6.75 -15.76 4.50
N PRO A 343 -7.58 -16.81 4.34
CA PRO A 343 -7.31 -17.84 3.35
C PRO A 343 -7.08 -17.20 1.98
N ALA A 344 -6.20 -17.78 1.16
CA ALA A 344 -5.90 -17.28 -0.18
C ALA A 344 -6.12 -18.37 -1.22
N VAL A 345 -6.86 -18.05 -2.28
CA VAL A 345 -7.10 -18.94 -3.42
C VAL A 345 -6.39 -18.38 -4.65
N LEU A 346 -5.35 -19.07 -5.12
CA LEU A 346 -4.69 -18.78 -6.39
C LEU A 346 -5.56 -19.35 -7.52
N VAL A 347 -6.01 -18.49 -8.44
CA VAL A 347 -6.92 -18.82 -9.53
C VAL A 347 -6.21 -18.65 -10.88
N LEU A 348 -6.03 -19.76 -11.59
CA LEU A 348 -5.23 -19.82 -12.82
C LEU A 348 -6.11 -19.86 -14.07
N HIS A 349 -5.89 -18.93 -14.99
CA HIS A 349 -6.59 -18.89 -16.26
C HIS A 349 -6.20 -20.05 -17.20
N GLY A 350 -7.09 -20.43 -18.12
CA GLY A 350 -6.80 -21.42 -19.16
C GLY A 350 -5.88 -20.91 -20.26
N GLY A 351 -5.48 -21.79 -21.17
CA GLY A 351 -4.53 -21.45 -22.25
C GLY A 351 -5.13 -20.40 -23.19
N MET A 352 -4.28 -19.50 -23.68
CA MET A 352 -4.67 -18.31 -24.46
C MET A 352 -5.59 -17.33 -23.72
N GLY A 353 -5.75 -17.49 -22.39
CA GLY A 353 -6.51 -16.59 -21.53
C GLY A 353 -5.65 -15.50 -20.90
N SER A 354 -6.22 -14.86 -19.87
CA SER A 354 -5.52 -13.94 -18.96
C SER A 354 -6.19 -13.94 -17.59
N ALA A 355 -5.49 -13.41 -16.58
CA ALA A 355 -6.02 -13.17 -15.24
C ALA A 355 -7.32 -12.35 -15.29
N ALA A 356 -7.37 -11.31 -16.13
CA ALA A 356 -8.55 -10.47 -16.31
C ALA A 356 -9.77 -11.26 -16.83
N VAL A 357 -9.57 -12.14 -17.82
CA VAL A 357 -10.63 -13.00 -18.37
C VAL A 357 -11.10 -14.01 -17.33
N MET A 358 -10.19 -14.59 -16.54
CA MET A 358 -10.55 -15.54 -15.49
C MET A 358 -11.32 -14.85 -14.35
N ARG A 359 -10.90 -13.65 -13.96
CA ARG A 359 -11.61 -12.81 -12.98
C ARG A 359 -13.04 -12.51 -13.40
N ALA A 360 -13.22 -12.07 -14.64
CA ALA A 360 -14.54 -11.71 -15.17
C ALA A 360 -15.53 -12.89 -15.25
N ASN A 361 -15.03 -14.12 -15.39
CA ASN A 361 -15.87 -15.29 -15.70
C ASN A 361 -15.99 -16.33 -14.59
N SER A 362 -15.15 -16.26 -13.55
CA SER A 362 -15.09 -17.32 -12.53
C SER A 362 -16.11 -17.17 -11.40
N GLY A 363 -16.52 -15.93 -11.10
CA GLY A 363 -17.42 -15.60 -9.98
C GLY A 363 -16.72 -15.45 -8.62
N PHE A 364 -15.40 -15.67 -8.55
CA PHE A 364 -14.65 -15.65 -7.29
C PHE A 364 -14.66 -14.29 -6.57
N ASP A 365 -14.68 -13.16 -7.28
CA ASP A 365 -14.77 -11.82 -6.69
C ASP A 365 -15.95 -11.68 -5.71
N ARG A 366 -17.12 -12.24 -6.05
CA ARG A 366 -18.31 -12.21 -5.19
C ARG A 366 -18.13 -13.14 -3.99
N VAL A 367 -17.81 -14.40 -4.28
CA VAL A 367 -17.67 -15.46 -3.25
C VAL A 367 -16.60 -15.08 -2.22
N ALA A 368 -15.48 -14.51 -2.66
CA ALA A 368 -14.40 -14.01 -1.82
C ALA A 368 -14.87 -12.97 -0.80
N ARG A 369 -15.61 -11.96 -1.27
CA ARG A 369 -16.10 -10.88 -0.41
C ARG A 369 -17.19 -11.35 0.55
N GLU A 370 -18.09 -12.22 0.08
CA GLU A 370 -19.16 -12.80 0.92
C GLU A 370 -18.62 -13.74 2.00
N GLN A 371 -17.55 -14.48 1.69
CA GLN A 371 -17.04 -15.55 2.56
C GLN A 371 -15.72 -15.21 3.28
N GLY A 372 -15.17 -14.02 3.03
CA GLY A 372 -14.03 -13.48 3.77
C GLY A 372 -12.66 -14.12 3.42
N PHE A 373 -12.42 -14.46 2.16
CA PHE A 373 -11.10 -14.94 1.70
C PHE A 373 -10.51 -14.05 0.59
N MET A 374 -9.20 -14.13 0.43
CA MET A 374 -8.44 -13.45 -0.62
C MET A 374 -8.43 -14.32 -1.89
N VAL A 375 -8.63 -13.68 -3.04
CA VAL A 375 -8.45 -14.32 -4.35
C VAL A 375 -7.28 -13.70 -5.08
N VAL A 376 -6.47 -14.54 -5.70
CA VAL A 376 -5.28 -14.12 -6.44
C VAL A 376 -5.35 -14.67 -7.86
N TYR A 377 -5.71 -13.82 -8.81
CA TYR A 377 -5.73 -14.15 -10.23
C TYR A 377 -4.32 -14.00 -10.80
N ALA A 378 -3.58 -15.09 -10.86
CA ALA A 378 -2.21 -15.09 -11.37
C ALA A 378 -2.19 -14.97 -12.91
N GLU A 379 -1.25 -14.19 -13.44
CA GLU A 379 -1.05 -14.00 -14.88
C GLU A 379 0.00 -14.98 -15.43
N GLY A 380 -0.39 -15.73 -16.46
CA GLY A 380 0.49 -16.63 -17.19
C GLY A 380 1.45 -15.88 -18.12
N THR A 381 2.42 -16.60 -18.68
CA THR A 381 3.44 -16.03 -19.56
C THR A 381 2.85 -15.71 -20.93
N ALA A 382 3.10 -14.48 -21.40
CA ALA A 382 2.64 -14.01 -22.71
C ALA A 382 3.37 -14.68 -23.87
N PHE A 383 2.66 -14.92 -24.96
CA PHE A 383 3.19 -15.37 -26.24
C PHE A 383 2.31 -14.85 -27.39
N ALA A 384 2.89 -14.78 -28.60
CA ALA A 384 2.23 -14.24 -29.79
C ALA A 384 1.75 -12.77 -29.65
N GLY A 385 2.68 -11.85 -29.35
CA GLY A 385 2.43 -10.40 -29.39
C GLY A 385 1.57 -9.87 -28.24
N ASP A 386 1.85 -10.32 -27.00
CA ASP A 386 1.27 -9.85 -25.73
C ASP A 386 -0.22 -10.14 -25.46
N GLU A 387 -0.98 -10.68 -26.41
CA GLU A 387 -2.41 -10.95 -26.19
C GLU A 387 -2.71 -12.32 -25.55
N ARG A 388 -1.95 -13.37 -25.89
CA ARG A 388 -2.22 -14.74 -25.42
C ARG A 388 -1.27 -15.12 -24.31
N ARG A 389 -1.78 -15.75 -23.26
CA ARG A 389 -0.96 -16.24 -22.13
C ARG A 389 -1.22 -17.69 -21.82
N ALA A 390 -0.25 -18.36 -21.23
CA ALA A 390 -0.37 -19.74 -20.78
C ALA A 390 0.62 -20.05 -19.66
N TRP A 391 0.47 -21.25 -19.10
CA TRP A 391 1.34 -21.82 -18.09
C TRP A 391 2.23 -22.89 -18.69
N ASN A 392 3.48 -22.92 -18.25
CA ASN A 392 4.47 -23.91 -18.56
C ASN A 392 4.23 -25.18 -17.75
N THR A 393 3.33 -26.02 -18.25
CA THR A 393 3.05 -27.33 -17.68
C THR A 393 4.10 -28.39 -18.02
N GLY A 394 5.15 -28.04 -18.76
CA GLY A 394 6.08 -29.01 -19.37
C GLY A 394 5.52 -29.73 -20.60
N HIS A 395 4.20 -29.93 -20.68
CA HIS A 395 3.57 -30.83 -21.66
C HIS A 395 2.61 -30.14 -22.63
N LEU A 396 1.87 -29.12 -22.20
CA LEU A 396 0.98 -28.33 -23.06
C LEU A 396 1.46 -26.89 -23.11
N LEU A 397 1.52 -26.33 -24.33
CA LEU A 397 1.97 -24.96 -24.60
C LEU A 397 3.43 -24.65 -24.20
N ARG A 398 4.22 -25.66 -23.80
CA ARG A 398 5.63 -25.54 -23.38
C ARG A 398 6.53 -24.82 -24.40
N ARG A 399 6.27 -24.97 -25.71
CA ARG A 399 7.07 -24.26 -26.75
C ARG A 399 6.74 -22.77 -26.79
N GLN A 400 5.48 -22.42 -26.53
CA GLN A 400 4.97 -21.06 -26.61
C GLN A 400 5.47 -20.20 -25.45
N VAL A 401 5.43 -20.75 -24.24
CA VAL A 401 5.89 -20.04 -23.01
C VAL A 401 7.37 -20.21 -22.74
N ARG A 402 8.09 -20.98 -23.58
CA ARG A 402 9.52 -21.23 -23.51
C ARG A 402 9.92 -21.61 -22.08
N ASP A 403 10.95 -20.99 -21.53
CA ASP A 403 11.55 -21.34 -20.25
C ASP A 403 10.94 -20.54 -19.08
N ALA A 404 9.64 -20.23 -19.17
CA ALA A 404 8.91 -19.66 -18.05
C ALA A 404 8.96 -20.63 -16.85
N ASP A 405 9.44 -20.14 -15.72
CA ASP A 405 9.50 -20.90 -14.47
C ASP A 405 8.27 -20.56 -13.62
N ASP A 406 7.17 -21.28 -13.89
CA ASP A 406 5.92 -21.08 -13.17
C ASP A 406 5.96 -21.64 -11.74
N ILE A 407 6.82 -22.62 -11.45
CA ILE A 407 7.03 -23.11 -10.08
C ILE A 407 7.65 -22.00 -9.22
N ALA A 408 8.76 -21.41 -9.67
CA ALA A 408 9.40 -20.31 -8.97
C ALA A 408 8.49 -19.09 -8.84
N TYR A 409 7.65 -18.83 -9.85
CA TYR A 409 6.66 -17.77 -9.79
C TYR A 409 5.63 -17.99 -8.68
N PHE A 410 5.05 -19.18 -8.58
CA PHE A 410 4.08 -19.46 -7.51
C PHE A 410 4.72 -19.51 -6.12
N ASP A 411 5.94 -20.02 -6.00
CA ASP A 411 6.71 -19.97 -4.74
C ASP A 411 6.88 -18.51 -4.29
N ALA A 412 7.38 -17.65 -5.17
CA ALA A 412 7.57 -16.21 -4.89
C ALA A 412 6.24 -15.49 -4.60
N LEU A 413 5.17 -15.85 -5.32
CA LEU A 413 3.84 -15.28 -5.13
C LEU A 413 3.28 -15.63 -3.75
N ILE A 414 3.33 -16.91 -3.35
CA ILE A 414 2.86 -17.35 -2.04
C ILE A 414 3.69 -16.71 -0.93
N ASP A 415 5.01 -16.66 -1.07
CA ASP A 415 5.89 -15.99 -0.10
C ASP A 415 5.52 -14.51 0.06
N ARG A 416 5.34 -13.79 -1.05
CA ARG A 416 4.95 -12.38 -1.01
C ARG A 416 3.60 -12.16 -0.34
N LEU A 417 2.60 -12.98 -0.69
CA LEU A 417 1.25 -12.86 -0.14
C LEU A 417 1.22 -13.11 1.38
N THR A 418 1.96 -14.12 1.84
CA THR A 418 2.00 -14.48 3.27
C THR A 418 2.84 -13.51 4.11
N GLN A 419 3.91 -12.96 3.55
CA GLN A 419 4.80 -12.04 4.25
C GLN A 419 4.25 -10.60 4.30
N ALA A 420 3.60 -10.14 3.23
CA ALA A 420 3.29 -8.71 3.06
C ALA A 420 1.80 -8.39 2.81
N HIS A 421 0.96 -9.39 2.52
CA HIS A 421 -0.44 -9.14 2.11
C HIS A 421 -1.48 -9.89 2.96
N GLY A 422 -1.08 -10.45 4.10
CA GLY A 422 -2.01 -11.06 5.05
C GLY A 422 -2.66 -12.36 4.55
N ALA A 423 -2.04 -13.09 3.63
CA ALA A 423 -2.45 -14.46 3.35
C ALA A 423 -2.10 -15.37 4.53
N ASP A 424 -3.05 -16.24 4.91
CA ASP A 424 -2.84 -17.26 5.93
C ASP A 424 -2.01 -18.41 5.34
N ALA A 425 -0.78 -18.56 5.81
CA ALA A 425 0.17 -19.57 5.34
C ALA A 425 -0.31 -21.02 5.54
N GLU A 426 -1.31 -21.27 6.40
CA GLU A 426 -1.91 -22.60 6.57
C GLU A 426 -3.09 -22.86 5.64
N ARG A 427 -3.59 -21.82 4.95
CA ARG A 427 -4.83 -21.85 4.15
C ARG A 427 -4.59 -21.22 2.77
N ILE A 428 -3.55 -21.71 2.09
CA ILE A 428 -3.24 -21.39 0.70
C ILE A 428 -3.79 -22.50 -0.19
N TYR A 429 -4.59 -22.13 -1.18
CA TYR A 429 -5.23 -23.06 -2.11
C TYR A 429 -4.92 -22.68 -3.55
N MET A 430 -5.01 -23.64 -4.47
CA MET A 430 -4.82 -23.39 -5.90
C MET A 430 -5.90 -24.06 -6.75
N THR A 431 -6.41 -23.34 -7.73
CA THR A 431 -7.41 -23.83 -8.69
C THR A 431 -7.18 -23.20 -10.06
N GLY A 432 -7.70 -23.82 -11.11
CA GLY A 432 -7.61 -23.28 -12.46
C GLY A 432 -8.36 -24.12 -13.47
N GLY A 433 -8.66 -23.50 -14.62
CA GLY A 433 -9.35 -24.17 -15.73
C GLY A 433 -8.37 -24.60 -16.83
N SER A 434 -8.57 -25.77 -17.45
CA SER A 434 -7.83 -26.19 -18.66
C SER A 434 -6.31 -26.19 -18.42
N ASN A 435 -5.49 -25.52 -19.24
CA ASN A 435 -4.04 -25.34 -18.99
C ASN A 435 -3.71 -24.78 -17.59
N GLY A 436 -4.56 -23.93 -16.99
CA GLY A 436 -4.42 -23.48 -15.61
C GLY A 436 -4.71 -24.58 -14.59
N GLY A 437 -5.70 -25.44 -14.85
CA GLY A 437 -5.96 -26.63 -14.02
C GLY A 437 -4.86 -27.68 -14.14
N MET A 438 -4.24 -27.80 -15.31
CA MET A 438 -3.05 -28.62 -15.52
C MET A 438 -1.87 -28.09 -14.71
N MET A 439 -1.69 -26.76 -14.68
CA MET A 439 -0.66 -26.14 -13.85
C MET A 439 -0.93 -26.31 -12.35
N THR A 440 -2.20 -26.34 -11.93
CA THR A 440 -2.59 -26.69 -10.55
C THR A 440 -2.11 -28.09 -10.18
N PHE A 441 -2.21 -29.09 -11.07
CA PHE A 441 -1.62 -30.41 -10.82
C PHE A 441 -0.10 -30.35 -10.70
N VAL A 442 0.57 -29.69 -11.66
CA VAL A 442 2.03 -29.60 -11.71
C VAL A 442 2.58 -28.96 -10.44
N TYR A 443 2.01 -27.84 -10.01
CA TYR A 443 2.44 -27.18 -8.77
C TYR A 443 2.04 -28.00 -7.52
N GLY A 444 0.83 -28.56 -7.49
CA GLY A 444 0.35 -29.36 -6.36
C GLY A 444 1.18 -30.61 -6.09
N VAL A 445 1.73 -31.25 -7.13
CA VAL A 445 2.66 -32.37 -6.97
C VAL A 445 4.06 -31.89 -6.58
N ALA A 446 4.56 -30.80 -7.18
CA ALA A 446 5.91 -30.31 -6.93
C ALA A 446 6.10 -29.58 -5.59
N ARG A 447 5.01 -29.07 -5.00
CA ARG A 447 4.97 -28.20 -3.81
C ARG A 447 3.78 -28.49 -2.89
N ALA A 448 3.43 -29.77 -2.73
CA ALA A 448 2.28 -30.19 -1.91
C ALA A 448 2.31 -29.59 -0.50
N GLU A 449 3.50 -29.46 0.09
CA GLU A 449 3.78 -28.87 1.40
C GLU A 449 3.52 -27.37 1.50
N ARG A 450 3.20 -26.70 0.39
CA ARG A 450 2.87 -25.26 0.37
C ARG A 450 1.38 -25.00 0.27
N LEU A 451 0.56 -26.03 0.08
CA LEU A 451 -0.87 -25.92 -0.18
C LEU A 451 -1.67 -26.67 0.88
N ALA A 452 -2.85 -26.14 1.19
CA ALA A 452 -3.82 -26.79 2.05
C ALA A 452 -4.81 -27.66 1.25
N ALA A 453 -5.04 -27.33 -0.03
CA ALA A 453 -5.85 -28.10 -0.96
C ALA A 453 -5.70 -27.56 -2.40
N ILE A 454 -6.06 -28.37 -3.39
CA ILE A 454 -6.14 -27.96 -4.81
C ILE A 454 -7.45 -28.35 -5.49
N ALA A 455 -7.83 -27.62 -6.53
CA ALA A 455 -9.02 -27.93 -7.33
C ALA A 455 -8.80 -27.72 -8.84
N PRO A 456 -8.28 -28.72 -9.57
CA PRO A 456 -8.19 -28.69 -11.03
C PRO A 456 -9.57 -28.79 -11.69
N VAL A 457 -9.86 -27.88 -12.63
CA VAL A 457 -11.15 -27.80 -13.34
C VAL A 457 -10.94 -27.99 -14.84
N VAL A 458 -11.74 -28.87 -15.45
CA VAL A 458 -11.67 -29.24 -16.88
C VAL A 458 -10.23 -29.46 -17.36
N ALA A 459 -9.48 -30.22 -16.56
CA ALA A 459 -8.05 -30.45 -16.71
C ALA A 459 -7.72 -31.95 -16.55
N ALA A 460 -6.49 -32.31 -16.93
CA ALA A 460 -5.95 -33.66 -16.82
C ALA A 460 -4.46 -33.61 -16.46
N MET A 461 -3.95 -34.68 -15.85
CA MET A 461 -2.50 -34.88 -15.68
C MET A 461 -1.88 -35.42 -16.97
N PHE A 462 -0.57 -35.22 -17.14
CA PHE A 462 0.20 -35.74 -18.29
C PHE A 462 1.09 -36.93 -17.91
N THR A 463 1.54 -36.95 -16.65
CA THR A 463 2.48 -37.93 -16.11
C THR A 463 2.14 -38.17 -14.62
N PHE A 464 2.59 -39.30 -14.10
CA PHE A 464 2.54 -39.66 -12.68
C PHE A 464 3.95 -39.94 -12.12
N GLU A 465 4.99 -39.49 -12.83
CA GLU A 465 6.40 -39.74 -12.45
C GLU A 465 6.81 -39.03 -11.15
N GLN A 466 6.16 -37.91 -10.84
CA GLN A 466 6.37 -37.18 -9.60
C GLN A 466 5.15 -37.39 -8.68
N GLU A 467 5.43 -37.61 -7.41
CA GLU A 467 4.44 -37.81 -6.34
C GLU A 467 4.47 -36.60 -5.38
N PRO A 468 3.33 -36.18 -4.82
CA PRO A 468 3.29 -35.11 -3.84
C PRO A 468 3.99 -35.55 -2.54
N ALA A 469 4.82 -34.67 -1.98
CA ALA A 469 5.59 -34.99 -0.78
C ALA A 469 4.72 -35.23 0.47
N VAL A 470 3.47 -34.74 0.47
CA VAL A 470 2.47 -34.94 1.53
C VAL A 470 1.09 -35.15 0.92
N PRO A 471 0.17 -35.89 1.59
CA PRO A 471 -1.23 -35.94 1.19
C PRO A 471 -1.83 -34.54 1.05
N LEU A 472 -2.48 -34.26 -0.08
CA LEU A 472 -2.99 -32.95 -0.46
C LEU A 472 -4.47 -33.08 -0.88
N PRO A 473 -5.41 -32.55 -0.07
CA PRO A 473 -6.83 -32.58 -0.42
C PRO A 473 -7.09 -32.05 -1.83
N ILE A 474 -7.81 -32.81 -2.65
CA ILE A 474 -8.07 -32.45 -4.04
C ILE A 474 -9.55 -32.57 -4.42
N LEU A 475 -10.02 -31.58 -5.18
CA LEU A 475 -11.31 -31.59 -5.87
C LEU A 475 -11.09 -31.58 -7.39
N LEU A 476 -11.53 -32.63 -8.08
CA LEU A 476 -11.50 -32.75 -9.53
C LEU A 476 -12.87 -32.37 -10.10
N ILE A 477 -12.95 -31.39 -11.00
CA ILE A 477 -14.21 -31.03 -11.67
C ILE A 477 -14.06 -31.17 -13.17
N ASN A 478 -14.83 -32.05 -13.81
CA ASN A 478 -14.73 -32.28 -15.26
C ASN A 478 -16.11 -32.40 -15.93
N GLY A 479 -16.17 -31.99 -17.19
CA GLY A 479 -17.33 -32.22 -18.05
C GLY A 479 -17.19 -33.52 -18.86
N GLY A 480 -18.22 -34.36 -18.86
CA GLY A 480 -18.23 -35.62 -19.58
C GLY A 480 -18.19 -35.47 -21.10
N ARG A 481 -18.60 -34.30 -21.63
CA ARG A 481 -18.58 -33.93 -23.05
C ARG A 481 -17.42 -33.03 -23.43
N ASP A 482 -16.43 -32.86 -22.56
CA ASP A 482 -15.28 -31.99 -22.81
C ASP A 482 -14.53 -32.42 -24.08
N GLY A 483 -14.64 -31.60 -25.12
CA GLY A 483 -13.99 -31.81 -26.40
C GLY A 483 -12.51 -31.41 -26.43
N GLU A 484 -12.02 -30.68 -25.42
CA GLU A 484 -10.64 -30.21 -25.37
C GLU A 484 -9.77 -31.08 -24.46
N VAL A 485 -10.32 -31.58 -23.36
CA VAL A 485 -9.67 -32.48 -22.41
C VAL A 485 -10.55 -33.72 -22.22
N PRO A 486 -10.44 -34.74 -23.09
CA PRO A 486 -11.31 -35.90 -23.06
C PRO A 486 -11.13 -36.74 -21.78
N MET A 487 -12.23 -37.23 -21.22
CA MET A 487 -12.22 -38.11 -20.03
C MET A 487 -11.39 -39.38 -20.21
N ALA A 488 -11.33 -39.91 -21.42
CA ALA A 488 -10.52 -41.09 -21.77
C ALA A 488 -9.02 -40.79 -21.91
N GLY A 489 -8.59 -39.53 -21.74
CA GLY A 489 -7.22 -39.11 -21.99
C GLY A 489 -6.89 -39.01 -23.48
N GLY A 490 -5.60 -39.08 -23.80
CA GLY A 490 -5.11 -39.00 -25.17
C GLY A 490 -4.87 -37.58 -25.68
N MET A 491 -4.82 -37.43 -27.00
CA MET A 491 -4.72 -36.13 -27.65
C MET A 491 -6.09 -35.45 -27.68
N SER A 492 -6.09 -34.12 -27.53
CA SER A 492 -7.28 -33.28 -27.61
C SER A 492 -7.98 -33.45 -28.96
N ARG A 493 -9.33 -33.43 -28.97
CA ARG A 493 -10.11 -33.41 -30.21
C ARG A 493 -10.08 -32.03 -30.87
N ASN A 494 -9.72 -30.98 -30.11
CA ASN A 494 -9.45 -29.66 -30.64
C ASN A 494 -8.05 -29.63 -31.27
N VAL A 495 -7.99 -29.47 -32.59
CA VAL A 495 -6.74 -29.50 -33.38
C VAL A 495 -5.73 -28.44 -32.91
N LEU A 496 -6.17 -27.29 -32.42
CA LEU A 496 -5.27 -26.26 -31.91
C LEU A 496 -4.60 -26.69 -30.60
N VAL A 497 -5.35 -27.34 -29.72
CA VAL A 497 -4.83 -27.87 -28.46
C VAL A 497 -3.93 -29.07 -28.72
N SER A 498 -4.34 -30.00 -29.59
CA SER A 498 -3.53 -31.20 -29.89
C SER A 498 -2.19 -30.87 -30.53
N ARG A 499 -2.12 -29.84 -31.39
CA ARG A 499 -0.85 -29.33 -31.93
C ARG A 499 0.06 -28.70 -30.87
N ALA A 500 -0.50 -28.25 -29.76
CA ALA A 500 0.26 -27.66 -28.64
C ALA A 500 0.62 -28.70 -27.57
N GLN A 501 0.09 -29.93 -27.63
CA GLN A 501 0.43 -31.03 -26.74
C GLN A 501 1.73 -31.70 -27.17
N GLN A 502 2.67 -31.81 -26.24
CA GLN A 502 3.87 -32.63 -26.36
C GLN A 502 3.65 -34.05 -25.82
N THR A 503 2.72 -34.18 -24.87
CA THR A 503 2.37 -35.44 -24.22
C THR A 503 0.84 -35.60 -24.21
N PRO A 504 0.32 -36.81 -24.46
CA PRO A 504 -1.11 -37.09 -24.31
C PRO A 504 -1.59 -36.89 -22.87
N PHE A 505 -2.86 -36.55 -22.68
CA PHE A 505 -3.46 -36.52 -21.34
C PHE A 505 -3.58 -37.95 -20.79
N ARG A 506 -3.36 -38.11 -19.49
CA ARG A 506 -3.74 -39.34 -18.78
C ARG A 506 -5.27 -39.42 -18.68
N PRO A 507 -5.86 -40.63 -18.75
CA PRO A 507 -7.28 -40.81 -18.50
C PRO A 507 -7.70 -40.25 -17.14
N HIS A 508 -8.90 -39.68 -17.07
CA HIS A 508 -9.43 -39.12 -15.83
C HIS A 508 -9.53 -40.19 -14.73
N ALA A 509 -9.96 -41.41 -15.06
CA ALA A 509 -10.04 -42.52 -14.11
C ALA A 509 -8.68 -42.84 -13.48
N GLU A 510 -7.59 -42.80 -14.25
CA GLU A 510 -6.24 -43.02 -13.72
C GLU A 510 -5.78 -41.84 -12.85
N THR A 511 -6.15 -40.62 -13.22
CA THR A 511 -5.87 -39.42 -12.41
C THR A 511 -6.56 -39.51 -11.04
N VAL A 512 -7.81 -39.97 -11.01
CA VAL A 512 -8.53 -40.23 -9.75
C VAL A 512 -7.83 -41.30 -8.93
N GLN A 513 -7.45 -42.42 -9.55
CA GLN A 513 -6.76 -43.51 -8.85
C GLN A 513 -5.39 -43.08 -8.29
N PHE A 514 -4.64 -42.28 -9.04
CA PHE A 514 -3.41 -41.66 -8.58
C PHE A 514 -3.66 -40.87 -7.30
N TRP A 515 -4.59 -39.91 -7.32
CA TRP A 515 -4.86 -39.08 -6.15
C TRP A 515 -5.45 -39.84 -4.96
N VAL A 516 -6.32 -40.84 -5.18
CA VAL A 516 -6.81 -41.71 -4.10
C VAL A 516 -5.64 -42.41 -3.40
N ARG A 517 -4.65 -42.89 -4.17
CA ARG A 517 -3.45 -43.53 -3.62
C ARG A 517 -2.55 -42.53 -2.90
N GLU A 518 -2.18 -41.43 -3.54
CA GLU A 518 -1.26 -40.43 -2.97
C GLU A 518 -1.83 -39.77 -1.72
N ASN A 519 -3.14 -39.51 -1.71
CA ASN A 519 -3.83 -38.98 -0.54
C ASN A 519 -4.12 -40.03 0.51
N ARG A 520 -3.85 -41.31 0.26
CA ARG A 520 -4.24 -42.41 1.16
C ARG A 520 -5.73 -42.30 1.49
N SER A 521 -6.56 -41.96 0.51
CA SER A 521 -8.00 -41.91 0.69
C SER A 521 -8.56 -43.33 0.76
N GLU A 522 -9.75 -43.50 1.32
CA GLU A 522 -10.51 -44.74 1.24
C GLU A 522 -10.61 -45.19 -0.23
N PRO A 523 -10.36 -46.47 -0.55
CA PRO A 523 -10.33 -46.93 -1.94
C PRO A 523 -11.72 -46.93 -2.60
N THR A 524 -12.79 -46.88 -1.80
CA THR A 524 -14.17 -46.84 -2.27
C THR A 524 -14.79 -45.48 -1.96
N GLY A 525 -15.17 -44.76 -3.00
CA GLY A 525 -15.80 -43.45 -2.88
C GLY A 525 -17.31 -43.54 -2.62
N LYS A 526 -17.84 -42.61 -1.84
CA LYS A 526 -19.29 -42.41 -1.69
C LYS A 526 -19.80 -41.59 -2.87
N VAL A 527 -20.75 -42.15 -3.62
CA VAL A 527 -21.31 -41.53 -4.83
C VAL A 527 -22.64 -40.85 -4.51
N VAL A 528 -22.78 -39.60 -4.93
CA VAL A 528 -24.01 -38.82 -4.88
C VAL A 528 -24.28 -38.29 -6.28
N GLN A 529 -25.46 -38.59 -6.83
CA GLN A 529 -25.88 -38.09 -8.13
C GLN A 529 -27.03 -37.09 -7.97
N SER A 530 -26.92 -35.95 -8.65
CA SER A 530 -27.94 -34.91 -8.71
C SER A 530 -28.09 -34.45 -10.16
N GLY A 531 -29.14 -34.94 -10.84
CA GLY A 531 -29.31 -34.74 -12.28
C GLY A 531 -28.15 -35.35 -13.06
N THR A 532 -27.47 -34.54 -13.87
CA THR A 532 -26.30 -34.94 -14.68
C THR A 532 -24.99 -34.89 -13.91
N VAL A 533 -24.99 -34.31 -12.70
CA VAL A 533 -23.79 -34.18 -11.86
C VAL A 533 -23.65 -35.39 -10.95
N THR A 534 -22.51 -36.06 -11.05
CA THR A 534 -22.08 -37.12 -10.15
C THR A 534 -20.92 -36.64 -9.30
N THR A 535 -21.08 -36.64 -7.98
CA THR A 535 -20.00 -36.38 -7.01
C THR A 535 -19.58 -37.70 -6.37
N THR A 536 -18.28 -37.99 -6.36
CA THR A 536 -17.70 -39.14 -5.67
C THR A 536 -16.70 -38.64 -4.64
N VAL A 537 -16.90 -38.96 -3.36
CA VAL A 537 -16.02 -38.58 -2.26
C VAL A 537 -15.27 -39.79 -1.73
N TYR A 538 -13.96 -39.84 -1.93
CA TYR A 538 -13.06 -40.78 -1.29
C TYR A 538 -12.56 -40.15 0.00
N ALA A 539 -13.07 -40.62 1.14
CA ALA A 539 -12.79 -40.03 2.45
C ALA A 539 -11.31 -40.15 2.82
N ALA A 540 -10.80 -39.22 3.64
CA ALA A 540 -9.46 -39.35 4.17
C ALA A 540 -9.36 -40.52 5.16
N THR A 541 -8.29 -41.31 5.09
CA THR A 541 -7.90 -42.23 6.16
C THR A 541 -7.06 -41.48 7.21
N GLU A 542 -6.60 -42.17 8.27
CA GLU A 542 -5.71 -41.59 9.26
C GLU A 542 -4.40 -41.10 8.63
N GLY A 543 -4.08 -39.82 8.81
CA GLY A 543 -2.91 -39.19 8.19
C GLY A 543 -3.00 -39.04 6.66
N GLY A 544 -4.16 -39.31 6.07
CA GLY A 544 -4.46 -39.10 4.65
C GLY A 544 -5.20 -37.79 4.38
N ALA A 545 -5.62 -37.62 3.14
CA ALA A 545 -6.40 -36.49 2.64
C ALA A 545 -7.61 -36.97 1.82
N VAL A 546 -8.59 -36.09 1.65
CA VAL A 546 -9.79 -36.37 0.86
C VAL A 546 -9.52 -36.20 -0.64
N THR A 547 -10.05 -37.11 -1.44
CA THR A 547 -10.10 -36.99 -2.91
C THR A 547 -11.56 -36.90 -3.31
N GLU A 548 -11.96 -35.77 -3.88
CA GLU A 548 -13.34 -35.51 -4.31
C GLU A 548 -13.40 -35.31 -5.81
N VAL A 549 -14.38 -35.93 -6.46
CA VAL A 549 -14.53 -35.95 -7.92
C VAL A 549 -15.93 -35.52 -8.28
N VAL A 550 -16.06 -34.53 -9.15
CA VAL A 550 -17.32 -34.03 -9.68
C VAL A 550 -17.27 -34.14 -11.20
N VAL A 551 -18.18 -34.94 -11.74
CA VAL A 551 -18.35 -35.09 -13.19
C VAL A 551 -19.78 -34.72 -13.56
N ASP A 552 -19.95 -33.74 -14.44
CA ASP A 552 -21.23 -33.47 -15.09
C ASP A 552 -21.25 -34.18 -16.43
N SER A 553 -22.13 -35.16 -16.62
CA SER A 553 -22.22 -35.93 -17.87
C SER A 553 -22.57 -35.09 -19.10
N ASP A 554 -23.20 -33.92 -18.90
CA ASP A 554 -23.60 -33.02 -19.97
C ASP A 554 -22.67 -31.81 -20.13
N GLY A 555 -21.82 -31.57 -19.14
CA GLY A 555 -20.84 -30.49 -19.16
C GLY A 555 -19.76 -30.69 -20.23
N GLY A 556 -19.40 -29.60 -20.91
CA GLY A 556 -18.26 -29.49 -21.82
C GLY A 556 -17.10 -28.71 -21.21
N HIS A 557 -16.31 -28.05 -22.06
CA HIS A 557 -15.09 -27.35 -21.68
C HIS A 557 -15.33 -25.90 -21.26
N GLY A 558 -15.05 -25.59 -20.00
CA GLY A 558 -14.98 -24.23 -19.49
C GLY A 558 -15.20 -24.16 -17.99
N TRP A 559 -15.17 -22.95 -17.45
CA TRP A 559 -15.39 -22.76 -16.02
C TRP A 559 -16.87 -22.98 -15.65
N PRO A 560 -17.20 -23.77 -14.63
CA PRO A 560 -18.60 -24.01 -14.24
C PRO A 560 -19.33 -22.70 -13.88
N GLY A 561 -20.53 -22.52 -14.44
CA GLY A 561 -21.36 -21.32 -14.30
C GLY A 561 -20.97 -20.16 -15.22
N SER A 562 -19.91 -20.29 -16.03
CA SER A 562 -19.52 -19.27 -17.01
C SER A 562 -20.30 -19.36 -18.31
N ARG A 563 -20.33 -18.27 -19.10
CA ARG A 563 -20.99 -18.25 -20.40
C ARG A 563 -20.27 -19.17 -21.40
N ALA A 564 -21.04 -19.95 -22.14
CA ALA A 564 -20.51 -20.79 -23.19
C ALA A 564 -19.86 -19.97 -24.32
N ARG A 565 -18.65 -20.35 -24.73
CA ARG A 565 -18.00 -19.81 -25.93
C ARG A 565 -18.53 -20.47 -27.21
N ARG A 566 -19.00 -21.71 -27.12
CA ARG A 566 -19.58 -22.53 -28.19
C ARG A 566 -20.69 -23.39 -27.59
N ALA A 567 -21.80 -23.55 -28.31
CA ALA A 567 -22.98 -24.26 -27.79
C ALA A 567 -22.69 -25.77 -27.61
N GLU A 568 -21.92 -26.34 -28.52
CA GLU A 568 -21.55 -27.76 -28.58
C GLU A 568 -20.53 -28.20 -27.52
N ASN A 569 -19.94 -27.26 -26.78
CA ASN A 569 -18.95 -27.51 -25.72
C ASN A 569 -19.22 -26.59 -24.52
N ALA A 570 -20.50 -26.45 -24.15
CA ALA A 570 -20.95 -25.54 -23.12
C ALA A 570 -20.40 -25.95 -21.74
N PRO A 571 -19.94 -25.00 -20.89
CA PRO A 571 -19.50 -25.31 -19.53
C PRO A 571 -20.61 -25.93 -18.68
N ILE A 572 -20.21 -26.60 -17.61
CA ILE A 572 -21.11 -27.07 -16.54
C ILE A 572 -21.96 -25.89 -16.06
N SER A 573 -23.30 -26.02 -16.10
CA SER A 573 -24.23 -24.95 -15.70
C SER A 573 -24.97 -25.26 -14.40
N ALA A 574 -24.87 -26.49 -13.89
CA ALA A 574 -25.58 -26.96 -12.71
C ALA A 574 -25.17 -26.26 -11.40
N PHE A 575 -23.98 -25.65 -11.35
CA PHE A 575 -23.48 -24.93 -10.17
C PHE A 575 -22.43 -23.87 -10.53
N SER A 576 -22.18 -22.95 -9.59
CA SER A 576 -21.06 -22.01 -9.67
C SER A 576 -19.74 -22.69 -9.33
N GLY A 577 -18.75 -22.59 -10.21
CA GLY A 577 -17.42 -23.15 -9.97
C GLY A 577 -16.73 -22.52 -8.74
N ALA A 578 -16.86 -21.21 -8.56
CA ALA A 578 -16.23 -20.52 -7.42
C ALA A 578 -16.82 -20.95 -6.07
N GLU A 579 -18.15 -21.09 -5.99
CA GLU A 579 -18.82 -21.54 -4.76
C GLU A 579 -18.44 -23.00 -4.44
N ARG A 580 -18.47 -23.87 -5.45
CA ARG A 580 -18.15 -25.29 -5.27
C ARG A 580 -16.70 -25.52 -4.84
N VAL A 581 -15.77 -24.79 -5.45
CA VAL A 581 -14.35 -24.83 -5.07
C VAL A 581 -14.14 -24.29 -3.66
N TRP A 582 -14.79 -23.17 -3.30
CA TRP A 582 -14.65 -22.61 -1.96
C TRP A 582 -15.25 -23.50 -0.86
N GLU A 583 -16.41 -24.12 -1.13
CA GLU A 583 -17.03 -25.08 -0.22
C GLU A 583 -16.08 -26.22 0.14
N PHE A 584 -15.33 -26.72 -0.85
CA PHE A 584 -14.33 -27.75 -0.62
C PHE A 584 -13.11 -27.23 0.17
N PHE A 585 -12.66 -26.00 -0.11
CA PHE A 585 -11.44 -25.44 0.49
C PHE A 585 -11.60 -24.95 1.93
N ARG A 586 -12.74 -24.33 2.29
CA ARG A 586 -12.86 -23.47 3.48
C ARG A 586 -12.41 -24.09 4.81
N ASP A 587 -12.51 -25.42 4.93
CA ASP A 587 -12.21 -26.17 6.15
C ASP A 587 -10.86 -26.90 6.10
N LYS A 588 -10.11 -26.79 4.99
CA LYS A 588 -8.82 -27.46 4.85
C LYS A 588 -7.70 -26.61 5.44
N ARG A 589 -6.71 -27.27 6.02
CA ARG A 589 -5.48 -26.62 6.49
C ARG A 589 -4.31 -27.49 6.09
N ARG A 590 -3.20 -26.85 5.76
CA ARG A 590 -1.94 -27.55 5.58
C ARG A 590 -1.55 -28.22 6.90
N ALA A 591 -1.08 -29.47 6.84
CA ALA A 591 -0.47 -30.12 7.99
C ALA A 591 0.82 -29.39 8.37
N VAL A 592 0.86 -28.74 9.54
CA VAL A 592 2.07 -28.11 10.08
C VAL A 592 2.74 -29.08 11.05
N GLY A 593 3.96 -29.51 10.73
CA GLY A 593 4.84 -30.23 11.63
C GLY A 593 4.79 -31.75 11.54
N VAL A 594 5.63 -32.32 10.69
CA VAL A 594 6.53 -33.41 11.10
C VAL A 594 7.89 -33.13 10.44
N LEU A 595 8.78 -32.48 11.19
CA LEU A 595 10.21 -32.59 10.92
C LEU A 595 10.57 -34.05 11.22
N PHE A 596 10.96 -34.81 10.20
CA PHE A 596 11.75 -36.02 10.38
C PHE A 596 13.22 -35.67 10.21
#